data_AF-A0A5B6X2F6-F1
#
_entry.id   AF-A0A5B6X2F6-F1
#
_cell.length_a   1.000
_cell.length_b   1.000
_cell.length_c   1.000
_cell.angle_alpha   90.00
_cell.angle_beta   90.00
_cell.angle_gamma   90.00
#
_symmetry.space_group_name_H-M   'P 1'
#
loop_
_entity.id
_entity.type
_entity.pdbx_description
1 polymer ?
#
loop_
_entity_poly.entity_id
_entity_poly.type
_entity_poly.pdbx_seq_one_letter_code
_entity_poly.pdbx_strand_id
1 'polypeptide(L)'
;MYDAYLKVNSTVPQSQSSHPQVSSKQRDHRVTIDKVRNDNPTKAEYWLEHTQRVIDEILCSFDDCLRCTVSLLKEETFQWWSTLTAVVQKERINWEFFKSKLRKKYVSKRYLERKKKEFLELNE
;
A
#
# COMPACT_ATOMS: atom_id res chain seq x y z
N MET A 1 3.65 -20.71 -19.00
CA MET A 1 4.17 -20.67 -17.60
C MET A 1 3.06 -20.52 -16.54
N TYR A 2 1.76 -20.60 -16.88
CA TYR A 2 0.66 -20.64 -15.89
C TYR A 2 0.05 -22.06 -15.74
N ASP A 3 0.18 -22.92 -16.75
CA ASP A 3 -0.45 -24.25 -16.77
C ASP A 3 0.28 -25.33 -15.97
N ALA A 4 1.48 -25.04 -15.45
CA ALA A 4 2.27 -25.99 -14.67
C ALA A 4 1.87 -26.04 -13.18
N TYR A 5 1.17 -25.02 -12.67
CA TYR A 5 0.83 -24.91 -11.24
C TYR A 5 -0.43 -25.68 -10.82
N LEU A 6 -1.31 -26.05 -11.76
CA LEU A 6 -2.58 -26.71 -11.45
C LEU A 6 -2.51 -28.26 -11.44
N LYS A 7 -1.40 -28.85 -11.90
CA LYS A 7 -1.27 -30.32 -12.05
C LYS A 7 -0.61 -31.05 -10.87
N VAL A 8 -0.17 -30.33 -9.82
CA VAL A 8 0.59 -30.93 -8.69
C VAL A 8 -0.27 -31.21 -7.44
N ASN A 9 -1.53 -30.77 -7.39
CA ASN A 9 -2.33 -30.84 -6.15
C ASN A 9 -3.56 -31.77 -6.21
N SER A 10 -3.47 -32.90 -6.91
CA SER A 10 -4.44 -33.99 -6.76
C SER A 10 -3.69 -35.27 -6.45
N THR A 11 -3.85 -35.77 -5.22
CA THR A 11 -3.68 -37.15 -4.69
C THR A 11 -2.95 -37.13 -3.32
N VAL A 12 -3.64 -36.97 -2.17
CA VAL A 12 -4.06 -38.03 -1.18
C VAL A 12 -3.37 -37.80 0.21
N PRO A 13 -3.86 -38.23 1.41
CA PRO A 13 -5.21 -38.41 1.99
C PRO A 13 -5.45 -37.64 3.32
N GLN A 14 -6.71 -37.64 3.80
CA GLN A 14 -7.13 -37.20 5.14
C GLN A 14 -6.51 -38.02 6.29
N SER A 15 -6.17 -37.36 7.39
CA SER A 15 -6.02 -37.97 8.71
C SER A 15 -6.63 -37.03 9.76
N GLN A 16 -7.62 -37.52 10.50
CA GLN A 16 -8.30 -36.81 11.59
C GLN A 16 -7.47 -36.90 12.88
N SER A 17 -7.32 -35.77 13.58
CA SER A 17 -6.83 -35.70 14.97
C SER A 17 -7.58 -34.61 15.72
N SER A 18 -7.97 -34.91 16.96
CA SER A 18 -8.99 -34.24 17.77
C SER A 18 -8.41 -33.25 18.78
N HIS A 19 -8.88 -31.98 18.74
CA HIS A 19 -8.88 -30.91 19.79
C HIS A 19 -7.54 -30.37 20.36
N PRO A 20 -7.45 -29.11 20.88
CA PRO A 20 -8.53 -28.16 21.20
C PRO A 20 -8.44 -26.76 20.54
N GLN A 21 -9.58 -26.06 20.54
CA GLN A 21 -9.80 -24.67 20.13
C GLN A 21 -8.90 -23.68 20.90
N VAL A 22 -8.03 -22.95 20.19
CA VAL A 22 -7.47 -21.69 20.65
C VAL A 22 -8.06 -20.59 19.78
N SER A 23 -9.06 -19.89 20.33
CA SER A 23 -9.54 -18.61 19.81
C SER A 23 -8.44 -17.57 20.03
N SER A 24 -7.44 -17.54 19.15
CA SER A 24 -6.67 -16.32 18.96
C SER A 24 -7.52 -15.39 18.11
N LYS A 25 -8.22 -14.46 18.77
CA LYS A 25 -8.63 -13.21 18.10
C LYS A 25 -7.35 -12.48 17.71
N GLN A 26 -6.70 -12.93 16.64
CA GLN A 26 -5.69 -12.17 15.93
C GLN A 26 -6.42 -10.93 15.44
N ARG A 27 -6.23 -9.82 16.17
CA ARG A 27 -6.61 -8.50 15.71
C ARG A 27 -5.81 -8.29 14.43
N ASP A 28 -6.50 -8.45 13.32
CA ASP A 28 -5.99 -8.20 11.99
C ASP A 28 -5.75 -6.70 11.87
N HIS A 29 -4.54 -6.27 12.26
CA HIS A 29 -4.08 -4.88 12.11
C HIS A 29 -3.73 -4.54 10.66
N ARG A 30 -4.08 -5.43 9.71
CA ARG A 30 -3.86 -5.24 8.29
C ARG A 30 -4.89 -4.24 7.75
N VAL A 31 -4.62 -2.97 7.99
CA VAL A 31 -5.32 -1.86 7.31
C VAL A 31 -4.92 -1.91 5.85
N THR A 32 -5.85 -2.32 4.99
CA THR A 32 -5.69 -2.35 3.53
C THR A 32 -5.98 -0.97 2.92
N ILE A 33 -5.33 -0.64 1.80
CA ILE A 33 -5.59 0.58 1.00
C ILE A 33 -7.10 0.72 0.70
N ASP A 34 -7.81 -0.38 0.48
CA ASP A 34 -9.25 -0.37 0.16
C ASP A 34 -10.10 0.11 1.35
N LYS A 35 -9.66 -0.13 2.59
CA LYS A 35 -10.29 0.43 3.81
C LYS A 35 -9.97 1.90 4.04
N VAL A 36 -8.99 2.46 3.32
CA VAL A 36 -8.61 3.89 3.36
C VAL A 36 -9.50 4.73 2.44
N ARG A 37 -10.23 4.09 1.50
CA ARG A 37 -11.10 4.79 0.53
C ARG A 37 -12.30 5.52 1.16
N ASN A 38 -12.75 5.13 2.37
CA ASN A 38 -13.85 5.81 3.05
C ASN A 38 -13.36 6.79 4.13
N ASP A 39 -13.30 8.06 3.73
CA ASP A 39 -13.62 9.25 4.51
C ASP A 39 -12.59 9.88 5.44
N ASN A 40 -11.34 9.40 5.51
CA ASN A 40 -10.36 10.07 6.38
C ASN A 40 -8.97 10.23 5.74
N PRO A 41 -8.69 11.37 5.07
CA PRO A 41 -7.36 11.68 4.55
C PRO A 41 -6.23 11.63 5.61
N THR A 42 -6.54 11.81 6.89
CA THR A 42 -5.57 11.58 8.00
C THR A 42 -5.16 10.11 8.11
N LYS A 43 -6.01 9.15 7.76
CA LYS A 43 -5.65 7.72 7.73
C LYS A 43 -4.72 7.39 6.57
N ALA A 44 -4.91 8.04 5.42
CA ALA A 44 -4.03 7.88 4.26
C ALA A 44 -2.62 8.46 4.55
N GLU A 45 -2.55 9.63 5.17
CA GLU A 45 -1.28 10.22 5.62
C GLU A 45 -0.59 9.36 6.68
N TYR A 46 -1.33 8.92 7.71
CA TYR A 46 -0.78 8.04 8.74
C TYR A 46 -0.20 6.74 8.17
N TRP A 47 -0.89 6.11 7.21
CA TRP A 47 -0.38 4.93 6.53
C TRP A 47 0.90 5.21 5.74
N LEU A 48 0.96 6.34 5.03
CA LEU A 48 2.13 6.74 4.26
C LEU A 48 3.34 7.02 5.17
N GLU A 49 3.13 7.77 6.25
CA GLU A 49 4.18 8.06 7.25
C GLU A 49 4.68 6.79 7.93
N HIS A 50 3.76 5.90 8.34
CA HIS A 50 4.13 4.63 8.95
C HIS A 50 4.95 3.76 7.99
N THR A 51 4.53 3.67 6.72
CA THR A 51 5.25 2.92 5.68
C THR A 51 6.62 3.52 5.42
N GLN A 52 6.74 4.85 5.37
CA GLN A 52 8.03 5.53 5.21
C GLN A 52 8.99 5.25 6.39
N ARG A 53 8.50 5.27 7.64
CA ARG A 53 9.34 4.93 8.81
C ARG A 53 9.85 3.49 8.77
N VAL A 54 8.99 2.54 8.47
CA VAL A 54 9.38 1.12 8.33
C VAL A 54 10.41 0.96 7.22
N ILE A 55 10.24 1.68 6.10
CA ILE A 55 11.21 1.72 5.00
C ILE A 55 12.57 2.29 5.43
N ASP A 56 12.57 3.40 6.17
CA ASP A 56 13.76 4.10 6.64
C ASP A 56 14.54 3.21 7.65
N GLU A 57 13.82 2.50 8.54
CA GLU A 57 14.39 1.54 9.49
C GLU A 57 15.05 0.33 8.81
N ILE A 58 14.56 -0.09 7.64
CA ILE A 58 15.10 -1.24 6.89
C ILE A 58 16.27 -0.80 5.97
N LEU A 59 16.65 0.49 5.95
CA LEU A 59 17.66 1.06 5.03
C LEU A 59 17.39 0.70 3.57
N CYS A 60 16.11 0.65 3.21
CA CYS A 60 15.70 0.21 1.89
C CYS A 60 16.06 1.28 0.84
N SER A 61 16.65 0.88 -0.28
CA SER A 61 16.89 1.82 -1.38
C SER A 61 15.56 2.39 -1.88
N PHE A 62 15.53 3.64 -2.35
CA PHE A 62 14.30 4.24 -2.88
C PHE A 62 13.67 3.41 -4.01
N ASP A 63 14.49 2.68 -4.78
CA ASP A 63 14.03 1.78 -5.82
C ASP A 63 13.36 0.53 -5.24
N ASP A 64 13.93 -0.06 -4.18
CA ASP A 64 13.32 -1.19 -3.49
C ASP A 64 12.03 -0.79 -2.76
N CYS A 65 12.01 0.41 -2.19
CA CYS A 65 10.82 1.02 -1.57
C CYS A 65 9.69 1.16 -2.58
N LEU A 66 10.03 1.67 -3.77
CA LEU A 66 9.08 1.83 -4.86
C LEU A 66 8.52 0.46 -5.28
N ARG A 67 9.39 -0.54 -5.49
CA ARG A 67 8.97 -1.90 -5.86
C ARG A 67 8.04 -2.53 -4.81
N CYS A 68 8.41 -2.42 -3.53
CA CYS A 68 7.60 -2.90 -2.41
C CYS A 68 6.24 -2.20 -2.37
N THR A 69 6.23 -0.87 -2.44
CA THR A 69 5.00 -0.08 -2.39
C THR A 69 4.08 -0.37 -3.57
N VAL A 70 4.62 -0.50 -4.78
CA VAL A 70 3.84 -0.87 -5.98
C VAL A 70 3.21 -2.26 -5.84
N SER A 71 3.92 -3.21 -5.22
CA SER A 71 3.42 -4.57 -4.97
C SER A 71 2.28 -4.60 -3.94
N LEU A 72 2.14 -3.55 -3.12
CA LEU A 72 1.05 -3.42 -2.14
C LEU A 72 -0.19 -2.72 -2.71
N LEU A 73 -0.10 -2.11 -3.89
CA LEU A 73 -1.25 -1.47 -4.53
C LEU A 73 -2.30 -2.52 -4.92
N LYS A 74 -3.57 -2.13 -4.83
CA LYS A 74 -4.71 -2.98 -5.15
C LYS A 74 -5.63 -2.32 -6.16
N GLU A 75 -6.33 -3.19 -6.90
CA GLU A 75 -7.47 -2.84 -7.76
C GLU A 75 -7.24 -1.57 -8.59
N GLU A 76 -8.08 -0.55 -8.39
CA GLU A 76 -8.07 0.71 -9.12
C GLU A 76 -6.74 1.46 -9.02
N THR A 77 -6.09 1.42 -7.86
CA THR A 77 -4.81 2.12 -7.65
C THR A 77 -3.68 1.46 -8.42
N PHE A 78 -3.67 0.13 -8.47
CA PHE A 78 -2.71 -0.62 -9.27
C PHE A 78 -2.94 -0.41 -10.78
N GLN A 79 -4.19 -0.43 -11.23
CA GLN A 79 -4.54 -0.17 -12.64
C GLN A 79 -4.16 1.24 -13.08
N TRP A 80 -4.46 2.24 -12.25
CA TRP A 80 -4.05 3.62 -12.50
C TRP A 80 -2.53 3.75 -12.59
N TRP A 81 -1.80 3.17 -11.63
CA TRP A 81 -0.33 3.21 -11.62
C TRP A 81 0.25 2.53 -12.86
N SER A 82 -0.26 1.35 -13.24
CA SER A 82 0.17 0.62 -14.44
C SER A 82 -0.06 1.41 -15.74
N THR A 83 -1.20 2.09 -15.84
CA THR A 83 -1.51 2.93 -17.00
C THR A 83 -0.59 4.16 -17.06
N LEU A 84 -0.30 4.76 -15.91
CA LEU A 84 0.58 5.92 -15.82
C LEU A 84 2.02 5.57 -16.20
N THR A 85 2.54 4.43 -15.75
CA THR A 85 3.91 4.01 -16.06
C THR A 85 4.06 3.51 -17.49
N ALA A 86 2.99 3.04 -18.14
CA ALA A 86 3.00 2.67 -19.56
C ALA A 86 3.30 3.84 -20.51
N VAL A 87 3.03 5.08 -20.08
CA VAL A 87 3.22 6.30 -20.90
C VAL A 87 4.39 7.18 -20.45
N VAL A 88 5.14 6.75 -19.43
CA VAL A 88 6.26 7.51 -18.84
C VAL A 88 7.56 6.76 -19.09
N GLN A 89 8.62 7.49 -19.45
CA GLN A 89 9.96 6.94 -19.61
C GLN A 89 10.44 6.29 -18.30
N LYS A 90 11.05 5.09 -18.40
CA LYS A 90 11.45 4.29 -17.24
C LYS A 90 12.40 5.03 -16.31
N GLU A 91 13.30 5.84 -16.87
CA GLU A 91 14.31 6.63 -16.15
C GLU A 91 13.70 7.73 -15.28
N ARG A 92 12.45 8.12 -15.56
CA ARG A 92 11.70 9.11 -14.77
C ARG A 92 10.90 8.48 -13.64
N ILE A 93 10.77 7.16 -13.61
CA ILE A 93 10.00 6.43 -12.61
C ILE A 93 10.91 6.14 -11.43
N ASN A 94 10.78 6.94 -10.37
CA ASN A 94 11.48 6.76 -9.10
C ASN A 94 10.52 7.06 -7.93
N TRP A 95 11.03 6.92 -6.70
CA TRP A 95 10.23 7.13 -5.48
C TRP A 95 9.57 8.51 -5.41
N GLU A 96 10.30 9.57 -5.74
CA GLU A 96 9.76 10.94 -5.73
C GLU A 96 8.66 11.14 -6.77
N PHE A 97 8.84 10.57 -7.96
CA PHE A 97 7.82 10.57 -9.00
C PHE A 97 6.54 9.87 -8.52
N PHE A 98 6.67 8.69 -7.90
CA PHE A 98 5.53 7.96 -7.33
C PHE A 98 4.79 8.80 -6.27
N LYS A 99 5.51 9.33 -5.27
CA LYS A 99 4.92 10.15 -4.21
C LYS A 99 4.17 11.35 -4.76
N SER A 100 4.76 12.07 -5.71
CA SER A 100 4.16 13.24 -6.35
C SER A 100 2.85 12.89 -7.07
N LYS A 101 2.85 11.80 -7.86
CA LYS A 101 1.67 11.35 -8.61
C LYS A 101 0.57 10.83 -7.70
N LEU A 102 0.92 10.06 -6.68
CA LEU A 102 -0.01 9.52 -5.69
C LEU A 102 -0.69 10.66 -4.92
N ARG A 103 0.09 11.62 -4.42
CA ARG A 103 -0.44 12.81 -3.74
C ARG A 103 -1.40 13.58 -4.63
N LYS A 104 -1.02 13.86 -5.88
CA LYS A 104 -1.90 14.57 -6.83
C LYS A 104 -3.20 13.82 -7.13
N LYS A 105 -3.15 12.48 -7.17
CA LYS A 105 -4.31 11.63 -7.50
C LYS A 105 -5.29 11.52 -6.34
N TYR A 106 -4.81 11.38 -5.10
CA TYR A 106 -5.65 11.03 -3.95
C TYR A 106 -5.79 12.15 -2.91
N VAL A 107 -4.83 13.08 -2.83
CA VAL A 107 -4.89 14.20 -1.88
C VAL A 107 -5.56 15.38 -2.57
N SER A 108 -6.77 15.70 -2.12
CA SER A 108 -7.51 16.85 -2.67
C SER A 108 -6.76 18.16 -2.38
N LYS A 109 -6.81 19.11 -3.33
CA LYS A 109 -6.25 20.44 -3.12
C LYS A 109 -6.81 21.12 -1.86
N ARG A 110 -8.12 20.98 -1.62
CA ARG A 110 -8.79 21.52 -0.42
C ARG A 110 -8.22 20.95 0.88
N TYR A 111 -7.86 19.67 0.89
CA TYR A 111 -7.22 19.04 2.04
C TYR A 111 -5.85 19.64 2.33
N LEU A 112 -5.02 19.79 1.29
CA LEU A 112 -3.68 20.39 1.39
C LEU A 112 -3.74 21.84 1.89
N GLU A 113 -4.62 22.67 1.33
CA GLU A 113 -4.77 24.07 1.75
C GLU A 113 -5.23 24.18 3.21
N ARG A 114 -6.16 23.32 3.65
CA ARG A 114 -6.59 23.29 5.05
C ARG A 114 -5.45 22.88 5.98
N LYS A 115 -4.66 21.86 5.65
CA LYS A 115 -3.51 21.44 6.46
C LYS A 115 -2.43 22.52 6.53
N LYS A 116 -2.19 23.25 5.43
CA LYS A 116 -1.28 24.39 5.40
C LYS A 116 -1.77 25.52 6.31
N LYS A 117 -3.08 25.80 6.32
CA LYS A 117 -3.70 26.77 7.22
C LYS A 117 -3.57 26.35 8.68
N GLU A 118 -3.93 25.11 9.01
CA GLU A 118 -3.76 24.52 10.37
C GLU A 118 -2.30 24.63 10.84
N PHE A 119 -1.31 24.38 9.97
CA PHE A 119 0.11 24.51 10.33
C PHE A 119 0.55 25.95 10.59
N LEU A 120 0.05 26.92 9.81
CA LEU A 120 0.36 28.33 10.03
C LEU A 120 -0.25 28.85 11.34
N GLU A 121 -1.43 28.36 11.71
CA GLU A 121 -2.12 28.68 12.97
C GLU A 121 -1.49 28.03 14.20
N LEU A 122 -0.62 27.02 14.04
CA LEU A 122 0.10 26.36 15.14
C LEU A 122 1.39 27.10 15.56
N ASN A 123 1.80 28.15 14.84
CA ASN A 123 2.97 28.97 15.15
C ASN A 123 2.60 30.32 15.83
N GLU A 124 1.34 30.51 16.22
CA GLU A 124 0.86 31.59 17.11
C GLU A 124 0.65 31.05 18.53
#